data_AF-A0A0C1F3I5-F1
#
_entry.id   AF-A0A0C1F3I5-F1
#
_cell.length_a   1.000
_cell.length_b   1.000
_cell.length_c   1.000
_cell.angle_alpha   90.00
_cell.angle_beta   90.00
_cell.angle_gamma   90.00
#
_symmetry.space_group_name_H-M   'P 1'
#
loop_
_entity.id
_entity.type
_entity.pdbx_description
1 polymer ?
#
loop_
_entity_poly.entity_id
_entity_poly.type
_entity_poly.pdbx_seq_one_letter_code
_entity_poly.pdbx_strand_id
1 'polypeptide(L)'
;MIRILIFSITCFLLLSGCKSKNNDQEMKNDVSNYFMSIKKGDTAETKKLFSENGQDNSGIVPANIFFIKSNYKRIKPDSIIKSMKIEDSYIISPNIKSKKIEFVLNAETDSLKIVKPLIMTFEFPVPYKKNSMTLWIQNMFEWRDNKTDIKRYKN
;
A
#
# COMPACT_ATOMS: atom_id res chain seq x y z
N MET A 1 -37.48 -22.43 22.10
CA MET A 1 -36.27 -21.68 22.49
C MET A 1 -35.07 -21.91 21.57
N ILE A 2 -34.65 -23.16 21.31
CA ILE A 2 -33.47 -23.46 20.46
C ILE A 2 -33.53 -22.81 19.06
N ARG A 3 -34.70 -22.79 18.41
CA ARG A 3 -34.89 -22.17 17.09
C ARG A 3 -34.62 -20.65 17.06
N ILE A 4 -34.93 -19.93 18.14
CA ILE A 4 -34.70 -18.48 18.26
C ILE A 4 -33.21 -18.19 18.52
N LEU A 5 -32.56 -19.06 19.29
CA LEU A 5 -31.12 -19.00 19.57
C LEU A 5 -30.30 -19.22 18.29
N ILE A 6 -30.66 -20.23 17.48
CA ILE A 6 -30.00 -20.52 16.20
C ILE A 6 -30.18 -19.33 15.24
N PHE A 7 -31.39 -18.78 15.12
CA PHE A 7 -31.66 -17.65 14.22
C PHE A 7 -30.86 -16.40 14.63
N SER A 8 -30.71 -16.15 15.93
CA SER A 8 -29.91 -15.03 16.45
C SER A 8 -28.41 -15.20 16.17
N ILE A 9 -27.88 -16.42 16.34
CA ILE A 9 -26.47 -16.72 16.06
C ILE A 9 -26.17 -16.60 14.55
N THR A 10 -27.05 -17.11 13.68
CA THR A 10 -26.87 -16.99 12.23
C THR A 10 -26.92 -15.53 11.77
N CYS A 11 -27.81 -14.72 12.34
CA CYS A 11 -27.89 -13.29 12.02
C CYS A 11 -26.62 -12.52 12.45
N PHE A 12 -26.06 -12.85 13.62
CA PHE A 12 -24.81 -12.23 14.10
C PHE A 12 -23.59 -12.59 13.23
N LEU A 13 -23.51 -13.84 12.75
CA LEU A 13 -22.44 -14.30 11.85
C LEU A 13 -22.53 -13.69 10.45
N LEU A 14 -23.74 -13.37 9.97
CA LEU A 14 -23.93 -12.70 8.68
C LEU A 14 -23.52 -11.23 8.73
N LEU A 15 -23.80 -10.53 9.84
CA LEU A 15 -23.46 -9.11 10.01
C LEU A 15 -21.95 -8.86 10.15
N SER A 16 -21.21 -9.77 10.78
CA SER A 16 -19.75 -9.66 10.90
C SER A 16 -19.02 -9.81 9.55
N GLY A 17 -19.56 -10.63 8.65
CA GLY A 17 -19.05 -10.78 7.27
C GLY A 17 -19.31 -9.56 6.37
N CYS A 18 -20.39 -8.80 6.60
CA CYS A 18 -20.66 -7.56 5.86
C CYS A 18 -19.66 -6.45 6.21
N LYS A 19 -19.33 -6.29 7.49
CA LYS A 19 -18.39 -5.25 7.95
C LYS A 19 -16.97 -5.50 7.46
N SER A 20 -16.51 -6.76 7.41
CA SER A 20 -15.18 -7.09 6.91
C SER A 20 -15.03 -6.84 5.41
N LYS A 21 -16.04 -7.19 4.59
CA LYS A 21 -16.05 -6.90 3.14
C LYS A 21 -16.04 -5.40 2.85
N ASN A 22 -16.71 -4.59 3.67
CA ASN A 22 -16.69 -3.13 3.53
C ASN A 22 -15.30 -2.55 3.79
N ASN A 23 -14.65 -2.99 4.89
CA ASN A 23 -13.31 -2.53 5.24
C ASN A 23 -12.28 -2.89 4.15
N ASP A 24 -12.37 -4.08 3.56
CA ASP A 24 -11.47 -4.50 2.48
C ASP A 24 -11.60 -3.59 1.24
N GLN A 25 -12.82 -3.17 0.92
CA GLN A 25 -13.03 -2.22 -0.18
C GLN A 25 -12.49 -0.83 0.16
N GLU A 26 -12.64 -0.37 1.40
CA GLU A 26 -12.09 0.91 1.87
C GLU A 26 -10.55 0.92 1.77
N MET A 27 -9.87 -0.16 2.18
CA MET A 27 -8.41 -0.30 2.03
C MET A 27 -7.95 -0.18 0.55
N LYS A 28 -8.65 -0.85 -0.37
CA LYS A 28 -8.35 -0.75 -1.81
C LYS A 28 -8.59 0.65 -2.36
N ASN A 29 -9.62 1.33 -1.88
CA ASN A 29 -9.92 2.71 -2.24
C ASN A 29 -8.82 3.65 -1.76
N ASP A 30 -8.30 3.47 -0.54
CA ASP A 30 -7.19 4.26 0.00
C ASP A 30 -5.92 4.12 -0.85
N VAL A 31 -5.54 2.89 -1.23
CA VAL A 31 -4.40 2.65 -2.14
C VAL A 31 -4.63 3.30 -3.52
N SER A 32 -5.85 3.23 -4.05
CA SER A 32 -6.19 3.89 -5.32
C SER A 32 -6.10 5.41 -5.21
N ASN A 33 -6.62 5.99 -4.13
CA ASN A 33 -6.56 7.41 -3.81
C ASN A 33 -5.12 7.90 -3.64
N TYR A 34 -4.25 7.09 -3.04
CA TYR A 34 -2.82 7.38 -2.93
C TYR A 34 -2.18 7.61 -4.30
N PHE A 35 -2.36 6.67 -5.23
CA PHE A 35 -1.78 6.84 -6.57
C PHE A 35 -2.44 7.99 -7.35
N MET A 36 -3.77 8.16 -7.25
CA MET A 36 -4.46 9.27 -7.91
C MET A 36 -4.02 10.65 -7.40
N SER A 37 -3.86 10.81 -6.08
CA SER A 37 -3.42 12.07 -5.47
C SER A 37 -1.99 12.41 -5.88
N ILE A 38 -1.08 11.41 -5.92
CA ILE A 38 0.27 11.59 -6.46
C ILE A 38 0.25 12.00 -7.94
N LYS A 39 -0.57 11.35 -8.77
CA LYS A 39 -0.72 11.69 -10.19
C LYS A 39 -1.15 13.14 -10.40
N LYS A 40 -2.05 13.64 -9.54
CA LYS A 40 -2.54 15.02 -9.54
C LYS A 40 -1.58 16.02 -8.89
N GLY A 41 -0.53 15.55 -8.22
CA GLY A 41 0.40 16.38 -7.46
C GLY A 41 -0.17 16.90 -6.14
N ASP A 42 -1.28 16.33 -5.65
CA ASP A 42 -1.95 16.75 -4.42
C ASP A 42 -1.32 16.08 -3.19
N THR A 43 -0.16 16.61 -2.80
CA THR A 43 0.60 16.06 -1.67
C THR A 43 -0.12 16.19 -0.33
N ALA A 44 -1.05 17.14 -0.18
CA ALA A 44 -1.81 17.32 1.04
C ALA A 44 -2.84 16.19 1.19
N GLU A 45 -3.57 15.89 0.12
CA GLU A 45 -4.52 14.77 0.11
C GLU A 45 -3.81 13.43 0.25
N THR A 46 -2.64 13.26 -0.37
CA THR A 46 -1.84 12.05 -0.17
C THR A 46 -1.44 11.86 1.30
N LYS A 47 -1.02 12.93 2.00
CA LYS A 47 -0.60 12.85 3.41
C LYS A 47 -1.74 12.50 4.37
N LYS A 48 -2.97 12.93 4.07
CA LYS A 48 -4.15 12.59 4.90
C LYS A 48 -4.42 11.10 4.99
N LEU A 49 -4.00 10.30 4.00
CA LEU A 49 -4.18 8.85 4.02
C LEU A 49 -3.37 8.15 5.14
N PHE A 50 -2.31 8.80 5.63
CA PHE A 50 -1.39 8.24 6.63
C PHE A 50 -1.66 8.71 8.06
N SER A 51 -2.31 9.88 8.20
CA SER A 51 -2.61 10.49 9.49
C SER A 51 -3.84 11.36 9.37
N GLU A 52 -4.76 11.29 10.33
CA GLU A 52 -5.96 12.14 10.40
C GLU A 52 -5.63 13.63 10.30
N ASN A 53 -4.45 14.04 10.79
CA ASN A 53 -4.00 15.42 10.79
C ASN A 53 -3.06 15.73 9.61
N GLY A 54 -2.74 14.74 8.76
CA GLY A 54 -1.80 14.85 7.66
C GLY A 54 -0.35 15.19 8.08
N GLN A 55 -0.06 15.13 9.39
CA GLN A 55 1.26 15.40 9.94
C GLN A 55 2.04 14.10 10.03
N ASP A 56 3.07 13.99 9.18
CA ASP A 56 4.13 13.00 9.32
C ASP A 56 5.44 13.73 9.60
N ASN A 57 5.88 13.70 10.85
CA ASN A 57 7.14 14.31 11.29
C ASN A 57 8.35 13.39 11.08
N SER A 58 8.16 12.16 10.58
CA SER A 58 9.25 11.20 10.36
C SER A 58 10.00 11.42 9.04
N GLY A 59 9.41 12.17 8.10
CA GLY A 59 9.96 12.39 6.75
C GLY A 59 9.82 11.19 5.80
N ILE A 60 9.34 10.04 6.29
CA ILE A 60 9.19 8.81 5.51
C ILE A 60 8.08 8.97 4.46
N VAL A 61 6.91 9.49 4.83
CA VAL A 61 5.79 9.69 3.89
C VAL A 61 6.20 10.68 2.78
N PRO A 62 6.77 11.86 3.07
CA PRO A 62 7.31 12.74 2.03
C PRO A 62 8.31 12.06 1.08
N ALA A 63 9.26 11.28 1.61
CA ALA A 63 10.25 10.57 0.79
C ALA A 63 9.61 9.53 -0.13
N ASN A 64 8.66 8.75 0.38
CA ASN A 64 7.89 7.78 -0.39
C ASN A 64 7.07 8.46 -1.50
N ILE A 65 6.37 9.55 -1.17
CA ILE A 65 5.61 10.33 -2.16
C ILE A 65 6.53 10.83 -3.27
N PHE A 66 7.68 11.40 -2.92
CA PHE A 66 8.65 11.90 -3.89
C PHE A 66 9.16 10.80 -4.83
N PHE A 67 9.54 9.65 -4.27
CA PHE A 67 10.02 8.52 -5.05
C PHE A 67 8.96 8.00 -6.02
N ILE A 68 7.72 7.77 -5.55
CA ILE A 68 6.63 7.27 -6.39
C ILE A 68 6.28 8.29 -7.47
N LYS A 69 6.22 9.59 -7.14
CA LYS A 69 5.98 10.66 -8.12
C LYS A 69 7.05 10.66 -9.21
N SER A 70 8.32 10.55 -8.84
CA SER A 70 9.45 10.57 -9.77
C SER A 70 9.50 9.34 -10.68
N ASN A 71 8.93 8.22 -10.21
CA ASN A 71 8.92 6.95 -10.94
C ASN A 71 7.52 6.55 -11.46
N TYR A 72 6.52 7.44 -11.41
CA TYR A 72 5.12 7.10 -11.65
C TYR A 72 4.88 6.39 -12.99
N LYS A 73 5.54 6.89 -14.06
CA LYS A 73 5.44 6.30 -15.41
C LYS A 73 6.01 4.88 -15.49
N ARG A 74 7.08 4.58 -14.73
CA ARG A 74 7.73 3.27 -14.70
C ARG A 74 6.94 2.29 -13.84
N ILE A 75 6.41 2.76 -12.71
CA ILE A 75 5.57 1.96 -11.81
C ILE A 75 4.26 1.54 -12.49
N LYS A 76 3.70 2.41 -13.35
CA LYS A 76 2.38 2.21 -13.99
C LYS A 76 1.27 1.84 -12.98
N PRO A 77 0.98 2.69 -11.97
CA PRO A 77 -0.01 2.41 -10.94
C PRO A 77 -1.36 1.92 -11.47
N ASP A 78 -1.87 2.57 -12.52
CA ASP A 78 -3.15 2.25 -13.17
C ASP A 78 -3.24 0.78 -13.64
N SER A 79 -2.09 0.12 -13.87
CA SER A 79 -2.02 -1.31 -14.20
C SER A 79 -2.02 -2.20 -12.95
N ILE A 80 -1.23 -1.86 -11.93
CA ILE A 80 -1.05 -2.72 -10.74
C ILE A 80 -2.23 -2.65 -9.78
N ILE A 81 -2.95 -1.52 -9.71
CA ILE A 81 -4.13 -1.39 -8.81
C ILE A 81 -5.26 -2.36 -9.19
N LYS A 82 -5.31 -2.81 -10.45
CA LYS A 82 -6.32 -3.78 -10.92
C LYS A 82 -6.14 -5.17 -10.31
N SER A 83 -4.93 -5.50 -9.83
CA SER A 83 -4.59 -6.79 -9.23
C SER A 83 -4.48 -6.74 -7.71
N MET A 84 -5.04 -5.73 -7.05
CA MET A 84 -4.98 -5.60 -5.58
C MET A 84 -5.59 -6.80 -4.87
N LYS A 85 -4.77 -7.44 -4.04
CA LYS A 85 -5.16 -8.48 -3.10
C LYS A 85 -4.88 -7.99 -1.68
N ILE A 86 -5.79 -8.36 -0.78
CA ILE A 86 -5.66 -8.08 0.65
C ILE A 86 -5.21 -9.37 1.31
N GLU A 87 -4.16 -9.26 2.09
CA GLU A 87 -3.55 -10.38 2.80
C GLU A 87 -3.49 -10.04 4.29
N ASP A 88 -3.74 -11.02 5.15
CA ASP A 88 -3.48 -10.84 6.58
C ASP A 88 -1.96 -10.75 6.81
N SER A 89 -1.55 -9.82 7.67
CA SER A 89 -0.15 -9.59 8.03
C SER A 89 0.00 -9.50 9.55
N TYR A 90 1.11 -10.02 10.05
CA TYR A 90 1.47 -10.01 11.46
C TYR A 90 2.81 -9.31 11.60
N ILE A 91 2.83 -8.15 12.26
CA ILE A 91 4.08 -7.52 12.68
C ILE A 91 4.66 -8.36 13.83
N ILE A 92 5.98 -8.49 13.92
CA ILE A 92 6.75 -9.39 14.82
C ILE A 92 6.50 -9.16 16.34
N SER A 93 5.54 -8.29 16.70
CA SER A 93 5.04 -8.15 18.08
C SER A 93 3.65 -8.79 18.22
N PRO A 94 3.40 -9.64 19.24
CA PRO A 94 2.41 -10.73 19.14
C PRO A 94 0.92 -10.33 19.01
N ASN A 95 0.57 -9.05 19.05
CA ASN A 95 -0.81 -8.60 19.25
C ASN A 95 -1.32 -7.53 18.28
N ILE A 96 -0.54 -7.12 17.27
CA ILE A 96 -1.03 -6.14 16.27
C ILE A 96 -1.41 -6.89 15.00
N LYS A 97 -2.71 -7.18 14.87
CA LYS A 97 -3.28 -7.70 13.63
C LYS A 97 -3.30 -6.59 12.58
N SER A 98 -2.80 -6.89 11.40
CA SER A 98 -2.80 -5.96 10.27
C SER A 98 -3.23 -6.68 9.00
N LYS A 99 -3.62 -5.90 8.00
CA LYS A 99 -3.82 -6.36 6.63
C LYS A 99 -2.88 -5.60 5.72
N LYS A 100 -2.45 -6.23 4.63
CA LYS A 100 -1.56 -5.61 3.65
C LYS A 100 -2.07 -5.74 2.22
N ILE A 101 -1.72 -4.77 1.39
CA ILE A 101 -1.77 -4.82 -0.07
C ILE A 101 -0.33 -4.65 -0.55
N GLU A 102 0.19 -5.65 -1.22
CA GLU A 102 1.58 -5.67 -1.67
C GLU A 102 1.67 -5.70 -3.19
N PHE A 103 2.59 -4.90 -3.73
CA PHE A 103 2.94 -4.91 -5.14
C PHE A 103 4.42 -5.22 -5.29
N VAL A 104 4.73 -6.23 -6.10
CA VAL A 104 6.10 -6.59 -6.49
C VAL A 104 6.28 -6.17 -7.94
N LEU A 105 7.11 -5.16 -8.18
CA LEU A 105 7.42 -4.68 -9.52
C LEU A 105 8.81 -5.19 -9.91
N ASN A 106 8.83 -6.04 -10.92
CA ASN A 106 10.07 -6.58 -11.45
C ASN A 106 11.00 -5.44 -11.88
N ALA A 107 12.28 -5.63 -11.60
CA ALA A 107 13.34 -4.88 -12.23
C ALA A 107 13.29 -5.04 -13.76
N GLU A 108 13.73 -4.03 -14.50
CA GLU A 108 14.11 -4.27 -15.90
C GLU A 108 15.27 -5.26 -15.89
N THR A 109 15.27 -6.23 -16.82
CA THR A 109 16.29 -7.28 -16.91
C THR A 109 17.69 -6.67 -16.95
N ASP A 110 18.40 -6.82 -15.85
CA ASP A 110 19.84 -6.60 -15.74
C ASP A 110 20.53 -7.95 -15.91
N SER A 111 21.41 -8.06 -16.90
CA SER A 111 22.21 -9.26 -17.15
C SER A 111 23.05 -9.66 -15.94
N LEU A 112 23.32 -8.73 -15.03
CA LEU A 112 24.12 -8.94 -13.83
C LEU A 112 23.28 -9.28 -12.57
N LYS A 113 21.94 -9.27 -12.65
CA LYS A 113 21.00 -9.56 -11.54
C LYS A 113 21.23 -8.70 -10.27
N ILE A 114 21.82 -7.52 -10.40
CA ILE A 114 22.09 -6.63 -9.24
C ILE A 114 20.81 -5.88 -8.85
N VAL A 115 19.93 -5.63 -9.82
CA VAL A 115 18.68 -4.91 -9.62
C VAL A 115 17.65 -5.79 -8.92
N LYS A 116 17.22 -5.37 -7.73
CA LYS A 116 16.16 -6.03 -6.96
C LYS A 116 14.78 -5.52 -7.38
N PRO A 117 13.71 -6.34 -7.26
CA PRO A 117 12.35 -5.87 -7.50
C PRO A 117 11.97 -4.79 -6.48
N LEU A 118 11.19 -3.80 -6.91
CA LEU A 118 10.57 -2.85 -6.00
C LEU A 118 9.41 -3.54 -5.30
N ILE A 119 9.39 -3.49 -3.97
CA ILE A 119 8.28 -4.00 -3.18
C ILE A 119 7.61 -2.81 -2.50
N MET A 120 6.34 -2.60 -2.81
CA MET A 120 5.50 -1.60 -2.14
C MET A 120 4.47 -2.31 -1.30
N THR A 121 4.49 -2.10 0.02
CA THR A 121 3.56 -2.71 0.96
C THR A 121 2.74 -1.62 1.64
N PHE A 122 1.44 -1.62 1.40
CA PHE A 122 0.47 -0.78 2.10
C PHE A 122 -0.14 -1.59 3.24
N GLU A 123 0.02 -1.14 4.48
CA GLU A 123 -0.49 -1.82 5.67
C GLU A 123 -1.61 -1.03 6.34
N PHE A 124 -2.55 -1.77 6.91
CA PHE A 124 -3.74 -1.24 7.59
C PHE A 124 -3.93 -1.95 8.94
N PRO A 125 -4.32 -1.23 10.00
CA PRO A 125 -4.65 -1.87 11.27
C PRO A 125 -5.92 -2.71 11.14
N VAL A 126 -6.04 -3.73 11.98
CA VAL A 126 -7.28 -4.48 12.18
C VAL A 126 -7.76 -4.26 13.63
N PRO A 127 -8.94 -3.65 13.86
CA PRO A 127 -9.93 -3.23 12.86
C PRO A 127 -9.46 -2.06 11.99
N TYR A 128 -9.98 -1.96 10.75
CA TYR A 128 -9.67 -0.87 9.84
C TYR A 128 -9.92 0.48 10.49
N LYS A 129 -8.96 1.39 10.31
CA LYS A 129 -9.05 2.77 10.70
C LYS A 129 -8.70 3.63 9.49
N LYS A 130 -9.55 4.62 9.22
CA LYS A 130 -9.32 5.59 8.14
C LYS A 130 -8.10 6.46 8.48
N ASN A 131 -7.37 6.90 7.46
CA ASN A 131 -6.22 7.81 7.62
C ASN A 131 -5.11 7.24 8.54
N SER A 132 -4.95 5.92 8.53
CA SER A 132 -3.89 5.23 9.29
C SER A 132 -3.19 4.17 8.45
N MET A 133 -3.12 4.41 7.14
CA MET A 133 -2.36 3.56 6.22
C MET A 133 -0.87 3.77 6.48
N THR A 134 -0.09 2.68 6.41
CA THR A 134 1.37 2.75 6.40
C THR A 134 1.86 2.31 5.02
N LEU A 135 2.93 2.94 4.51
CA LEU A 135 3.58 2.53 3.26
C LEU A 135 5.05 2.23 3.51
N TRP A 136 5.44 1.00 3.17
CA TRP A 136 6.82 0.57 3.09
C TRP A 136 7.22 0.40 1.63
N ILE A 137 8.35 0.99 1.25
CA ILE A 137 8.95 0.78 -0.06
C ILE A 137 10.33 0.16 0.15
N GLN A 138 10.50 -1.08 -0.30
CA GLN A 138 11.77 -1.79 -0.21
C GLN A 138 12.50 -1.74 -1.55
N ASN A 139 13.83 -1.83 -1.49
CA ASN A 139 14.73 -1.81 -2.65
C ASN A 139 14.63 -0.50 -3.47
N MET A 140 14.29 0.63 -2.86
CA MET A 140 14.18 1.93 -3.56
C MET A 140 15.47 2.31 -4.29
N PHE A 141 16.64 2.03 -3.70
CA PHE A 141 17.94 2.40 -4.24
C PHE A 141 18.46 1.41 -5.28
N GLU A 142 18.11 0.13 -5.11
CA GLU A 142 18.49 -0.98 -5.98
C GLU A 142 17.58 -1.07 -7.19
N TRP A 143 16.33 -0.63 -7.09
CA TRP A 143 15.37 -0.54 -8.20
C TRP A 143 15.64 0.67 -9.10
N ARG A 144 16.90 0.83 -9.53
CA ARG A 144 17.31 1.89 -10.46
C ARG A 144 17.06 1.53 -11.91
N ASP A 145 17.01 2.57 -12.75
CA ASP A 145 17.10 2.46 -14.20
C ASP A 145 18.59 2.42 -14.56
N ASN A 146 19.07 1.27 -15.03
CA ASN A 146 20.46 1.08 -15.44
C ASN A 146 20.87 1.96 -16.64
N LYS A 147 19.92 2.67 -17.29
CA LYS A 147 20.18 3.51 -18.46
C LYS A 147 20.75 4.90 -18.13
N THR A 148 20.68 5.36 -16.88
CA THR A 148 21.11 6.73 -16.52
C THR A 148 22.57 6.84 -16.07
N ASP A 149 23.19 5.77 -15.56
CA ASP A 149 24.55 5.84 -15.00
C ASP A 149 25.68 5.78 -16.05
N ILE A 150 25.42 5.27 -17.26
CA ILE A 150 26.46 5.20 -18.31
C ILE A 150 26.79 6.59 -18.90
N LYS A 151 25.86 7.57 -18.79
CA LYS A 151 26.08 8.92 -19.34
C LYS A 151 26.83 9.87 -18.40
N ARG A 152 26.93 9.58 -17.10
CA ARG A 152 27.59 10.49 -16.13
C ARG A 152 29.10 10.32 -16.01
N TYR A 153 29.67 9.25 -16.57
CA TYR A 153 31.12 9.00 -16.54
C TYR A 153 31.82 9.21 -17.89
N LYS A 154 31.19 9.94 -18.81
CA LYS A 154 31.75 10.24 -20.15
C LYS A 154 32.18 11.70 -20.37
N ASN A 155 32.26 12.51 -19.32
CA ASN A 155 32.81 13.87 -19.39
C ASN A 155 34.06 14.00 -18.54
#